data_AF-A0AAD8LWE8-F1
#
_entry.id   AF-A0AAD8LWE8-F1
#
_cell.length_a   1.000
_cell.length_b   1.000
_cell.length_c   1.000
_cell.angle_alpha   90.00
_cell.angle_beta   90.00
_cell.angle_gamma   90.00
#
_symmetry.space_group_name_H-M   'P 1'
#
loop_
_entity.id
_entity.type
_entity.pdbx_description
1 polymer ?
#
loop_
_entity_poly.entity_id
_entity_poly.type
_entity_poly.pdbx_seq_one_letter_code
_entity_poly.pdbx_strand_id
1 'polypeptide(L)'
;MILIAAIFCPKTPRLSFPEENNKSLKKISKLEDPAQHSRLGLSPRRADLDMNQHVNNVAYIGWVLESIPQEVLYTHELETITLDYRRKCQHDDVVDSLTSPEVDEDTAVTKVIGTNGHAAAATEAKDDSLKFLHFLRVSGQGLEINRGHTEWRKKPEKR
;
A
#
# COMPACT_ATOMS: atom_id res chain seq x y z
N MET A 1 -28.56 22.72 -23.75
CA MET A 1 -28.67 21.74 -22.65
C MET A 1 -28.15 20.40 -23.17
N ILE A 2 -26.93 20.01 -22.80
CA ILE A 2 -26.37 18.69 -23.16
C ILE A 2 -26.61 17.78 -21.95
N LEU A 3 -27.46 16.77 -22.11
CA LEU A 3 -27.72 15.75 -21.11
C LEU A 3 -26.52 14.77 -21.11
N ILE A 4 -25.73 14.75 -20.04
CA ILE A 4 -24.75 13.68 -19.81
C ILE A 4 -25.55 12.50 -19.24
N ALA A 5 -25.77 11.47 -20.06
CA ALA A 5 -26.28 10.20 -19.57
C ALA A 5 -25.15 9.50 -18.79
N ALA A 6 -25.21 9.57 -17.46
CA ALA A 6 -24.43 8.70 -16.60
C ALA A 6 -24.98 7.27 -16.77
N ILE A 7 -24.28 6.45 -17.55
CA ILE A 7 -24.57 5.02 -17.65
C ILE A 7 -24.19 4.39 -16.31
N PHE A 8 -25.17 4.27 -15.41
CA PHE A 8 -25.05 3.45 -14.22
C PHE A 8 -24.91 1.99 -14.68
N CYS A 9 -23.72 1.42 -14.47
CA CYS A 9 -23.44 0.02 -14.79
C CYS A 9 -23.48 -0.79 -13.48
N PRO A 10 -24.62 -1.43 -13.13
CA PRO A 10 -24.78 -2.18 -11.89
C PRO A 10 -24.16 -3.58 -12.00
N LYS A 11 -23.06 -3.74 -12.73
CA LYS A 11 -22.39 -5.04 -12.79
C LYS A 11 -21.56 -5.16 -11.53
N THR A 12 -22.04 -5.99 -10.60
CA THR A 12 -21.24 -6.44 -9.46
C THR A 12 -19.88 -6.91 -9.99
N PRO A 13 -18.76 -6.39 -9.46
CA PRO A 13 -17.45 -6.82 -9.89
C PRO A 13 -17.38 -8.34 -9.78
N ARG A 14 -16.97 -9.02 -10.85
CA ARG A 14 -16.61 -10.44 -10.74
C ARG A 14 -15.33 -10.50 -9.94
N LEU A 15 -15.45 -10.70 -8.64
CA LEU A 15 -14.31 -10.91 -7.77
C LEU A 15 -13.75 -12.30 -8.03
N SER A 16 -12.43 -12.39 -8.13
CA SER A 16 -11.70 -13.66 -8.24
C SER A 16 -11.84 -14.51 -6.97
N PHE A 17 -12.18 -13.88 -5.84
CA PHE A 17 -12.37 -14.51 -4.55
C PHE A 17 -13.76 -14.15 -3.99
N PRO A 18 -14.54 -15.12 -3.49
CA PRO A 18 -15.79 -14.82 -2.79
C PRO A 18 -15.51 -14.08 -1.45
N GLU A 19 -16.53 -13.36 -0.97
CA GLU A 19 -16.86 -13.16 0.46
C GLU A 19 -16.40 -11.94 1.28
N GLU A 20 -17.17 -11.80 2.37
CA GLU A 20 -17.37 -10.71 3.34
C GLU A 20 -16.12 -10.25 4.09
N ASN A 21 -14.98 -10.94 3.96
CA ASN A 21 -13.72 -10.62 4.62
C ASN A 21 -12.59 -10.26 3.64
N ASN A 22 -12.93 -9.96 2.39
CA ASN A 22 -11.95 -9.55 1.39
C ASN A 22 -11.42 -8.14 1.69
N LYS A 23 -10.30 -8.07 2.43
CA LYS A 23 -9.59 -6.82 2.73
C LYS A 23 -9.19 -6.03 1.47
N SER A 24 -9.07 -6.67 0.29
CA SER A 24 -8.71 -5.96 -0.94
C SER A 24 -9.78 -4.97 -1.42
N LEU A 25 -11.02 -5.07 -0.92
CA LEU A 25 -12.08 -4.09 -1.20
C LEU A 25 -12.00 -2.84 -0.34
N LYS A 26 -11.16 -2.85 0.72
CA LYS A 26 -11.00 -1.67 1.58
C LYS A 26 -10.33 -0.57 0.77
N LYS A 27 -10.91 0.62 0.82
CA LYS A 27 -10.37 1.79 0.14
C LYS A 27 -9.00 2.14 0.73
N ILE A 28 -7.98 2.13 -0.11
CA ILE A 28 -6.64 2.57 0.28
C ILE A 28 -6.61 4.10 0.33
N SER A 29 -6.36 4.63 1.52
CA SER A 29 -6.16 6.07 1.77
C SER A 29 -5.00 6.61 0.95
N LYS A 30 -5.13 7.84 0.47
CA LYS A 30 -4.04 8.49 -0.25
C LYS A 30 -3.00 8.96 0.77
N LEU A 31 -1.74 8.67 0.50
CA LEU A 31 -0.62 9.11 1.30
C LEU A 31 -0.42 10.63 1.14
N GLU A 32 -0.23 11.33 2.25
CA GLU A 32 0.08 12.78 2.26
C GLU A 32 1.58 13.03 2.05
N ASP A 33 1.91 14.14 1.40
CA ASP A 33 3.29 14.62 1.27
C ASP A 33 3.63 15.56 2.46
N PRO A 34 4.83 15.45 3.07
CA PRO A 34 5.90 14.53 2.72
C PRO A 34 5.70 13.12 3.32
N ALA A 35 6.07 12.11 2.53
CA ALA A 35 6.17 10.73 3.01
C ALA A 35 7.30 10.55 4.02
N GLN A 36 7.16 9.61 4.95
CA GLN A 36 8.21 9.33 5.93
C GLN A 36 9.45 8.67 5.29
N HIS A 37 9.24 7.81 4.30
CA HIS A 37 10.30 7.12 3.58
C HIS A 37 10.09 7.29 2.08
N SER A 38 11.19 7.38 1.33
CA SER A 38 11.12 7.53 -0.12
C SER A 38 12.33 6.94 -0.83
N ARG A 39 12.10 6.49 -2.06
CA ARG A 39 13.12 6.14 -3.04
C ARG A 39 12.77 6.83 -4.35
N LEU A 40 13.60 7.77 -4.76
CA LEU A 40 13.36 8.59 -5.96
C LEU A 40 14.18 8.08 -7.14
N GLY A 41 13.75 8.42 -8.35
CA GLY A 41 14.57 8.20 -9.54
C GLY A 41 14.62 6.75 -10.03
N LEU A 42 13.61 5.93 -9.70
CA LEU A 42 13.52 4.56 -10.20
C LEU A 42 13.16 4.59 -11.69
N SER A 43 13.69 3.66 -12.47
CA SER A 43 13.39 3.58 -13.91
C SER A 43 13.16 2.12 -14.32
N PRO A 44 12.24 1.85 -15.26
CA PRO A 44 12.08 0.53 -15.85
C PRO A 44 13.37 0.03 -16.48
N ARG A 45 13.73 -1.22 -16.20
CA ARG A 45 14.80 -1.92 -16.90
C ARG A 45 14.21 -2.67 -18.08
N ARG A 46 15.07 -3.06 -19.02
CA ARG A 46 14.69 -3.90 -20.17
C ARG A 46 13.97 -5.18 -19.75
N ALA A 47 14.38 -5.79 -18.62
CA ALA A 47 13.80 -7.00 -18.07
C ALA A 47 12.42 -6.79 -17.42
N ASP A 48 12.06 -5.54 -17.11
CA ASP A 48 10.79 -5.20 -16.49
C ASP A 48 9.66 -5.03 -17.53
N LEU A 49 9.98 -5.10 -18.83
CA LEU A 49 9.02 -4.98 -19.94
C LEU A 49 8.48 -6.35 -20.37
N ASP A 50 7.18 -6.41 -20.65
CA ASP A 50 6.50 -7.58 -21.20
C ASP A 50 6.58 -7.64 -22.74
N MET A 51 5.98 -8.68 -23.35
CA MET A 51 5.93 -8.84 -24.81
C MET A 51 5.15 -7.71 -25.51
N ASN A 52 4.32 -6.97 -24.78
CA ASN A 52 3.56 -5.82 -25.29
C ASN A 52 4.33 -4.50 -25.11
N GLN A 53 5.59 -4.56 -24.67
CA GLN A 53 6.42 -3.39 -24.36
C GLN A 53 5.89 -2.52 -23.22
N HIS A 54 4.97 -3.06 -22.40
CA HIS A 54 4.54 -2.39 -21.18
C HIS A 54 5.39 -2.84 -20.01
N VAL A 55 5.55 -1.97 -19.02
CA VAL A 55 6.08 -2.36 -17.71
C VAL A 55 5.17 -3.43 -17.09
N ASN A 56 5.75 -4.57 -16.73
CA ASN A 56 5.07 -5.69 -16.11
C ASN A 56 4.56 -5.28 -14.71
N ASN A 57 3.36 -5.73 -14.34
CA ASN A 57 2.76 -5.50 -13.01
C ASN A 57 3.70 -5.88 -11.85
N VAL A 58 4.55 -6.90 -12.03
CA VAL A 58 5.54 -7.32 -11.02
C VAL A 58 6.59 -6.25 -10.74
N ALA A 59 6.97 -5.43 -11.73
CA ALA A 59 7.95 -4.36 -11.54
C ALA A 59 7.44 -3.30 -10.55
N TYR A 60 6.14 -2.98 -10.60
CA TYR A 60 5.52 -2.04 -9.67
C TYR A 60 5.55 -2.57 -8.23
N ILE A 61 5.39 -3.87 -8.01
CA ILE A 61 5.54 -4.49 -6.68
C ILE A 61 6.96 -4.26 -6.17
N GLY A 62 7.97 -4.49 -7.03
CA GLY A 62 9.37 -4.19 -6.70
C GLY A 62 9.55 -2.74 -6.24
N TRP A 63 9.11 -1.78 -7.06
CA TRP A 63 9.24 -0.35 -6.74
C TRP A 63 8.49 0.07 -5.48
N VAL A 64 7.31 -0.51 -5.19
CA VAL A 64 6.59 -0.26 -3.94
C VAL A 64 7.45 -0.62 -2.73
N LEU A 65 8.18 -1.74 -2.80
CA LEU A 65 9.00 -2.23 -1.70
C LEU A 65 10.34 -1.50 -1.55
N GLU A 66 10.82 -0.79 -2.58
CA GLU A 66 12.10 -0.06 -2.54
C GLU A 66 12.16 1.08 -1.51
N SER A 67 11.01 1.59 -1.05
CA SER A 67 10.95 2.64 -0.02
C SER A 67 10.62 2.12 1.38
N ILE A 68 10.47 0.80 1.55
CA ILE A 68 10.32 0.18 2.88
C ILE A 68 11.64 0.30 3.67
N PRO A 69 11.59 0.66 4.96
CA PRO A 69 12.79 0.68 5.81
C PRO A 69 13.51 -0.67 5.86
N GLN A 70 14.84 -0.64 5.76
CA GLN A 70 15.68 -1.85 5.72
C GLN A 70 15.47 -2.73 6.96
N GLU A 71 15.23 -2.11 8.12
CA GLU A 71 14.96 -2.78 9.39
C GLU A 71 13.72 -3.68 9.28
N VAL A 72 12.65 -3.20 8.62
CA VAL A 72 11.42 -3.96 8.41
C VAL A 72 11.69 -5.16 7.50
N LEU A 73 12.43 -4.97 6.40
CA LEU A 73 12.82 -6.07 5.50
C LEU A 73 13.64 -7.16 6.21
N TYR A 74 14.46 -6.78 7.19
CA TYR A 74 15.28 -7.70 7.96
C TYR A 74 14.47 -8.43 9.06
N THR A 75 13.63 -7.71 9.79
CA THR A 75 12.94 -8.21 11.00
C THR A 75 11.55 -8.80 10.75
N HIS A 76 10.89 -8.42 9.65
CA HIS A 76 9.53 -8.83 9.31
C HIS A 76 9.48 -9.49 7.92
N GLU A 77 8.43 -10.26 7.68
CA GLU A 77 8.08 -10.79 6.37
C GLU A 77 6.75 -10.19 5.89
N LEU A 78 6.67 -9.94 4.58
CA LEU A 78 5.47 -9.40 3.94
C LEU A 78 4.36 -10.46 3.98
N GLU A 79 3.26 -10.16 4.63
CA GLU A 79 2.10 -11.06 4.74
C GLU A 79 1.06 -10.74 3.66
N THR A 80 0.72 -9.46 3.50
CA THR A 80 -0.29 -9.01 2.53
C THR A 80 0.19 -7.78 1.79
N ILE A 81 -0.11 -7.71 0.49
CA ILE A 81 0.03 -6.50 -0.32
C ILE A 81 -1.23 -6.31 -1.16
N THR A 82 -1.81 -5.11 -1.11
CA THR A 82 -2.94 -4.71 -1.96
C THR A 82 -2.53 -3.48 -2.76
N LEU A 83 -2.72 -3.51 -4.08
CA LEU A 83 -2.35 -2.41 -4.98
C LEU A 83 -3.53 -1.96 -5.84
N ASP A 84 -3.76 -0.65 -5.87
CA ASP A 84 -4.70 0.04 -6.74
C ASP A 84 -3.94 0.72 -7.88
N TYR A 85 -4.03 0.15 -9.08
CA TYR A 85 -3.41 0.69 -10.28
C TYR A 85 -4.26 1.82 -10.89
N ARG A 86 -3.63 2.95 -11.17
CA ARG A 86 -4.28 4.13 -11.78
C ARG A 86 -3.79 4.44 -13.19
N ARG A 87 -2.49 4.24 -13.43
CA ARG A 87 -1.84 4.59 -14.70
C ARG A 87 -0.73 3.58 -15.02
N LYS A 88 -0.50 3.37 -16.32
CA LYS A 88 0.68 2.64 -16.83
C LYS A 88 1.90 3.56 -16.89
N CYS A 89 3.03 3.05 -16.45
CA CYS A 89 4.35 3.63 -16.65
C CYS A 89 4.87 3.31 -18.06
N GLN A 90 5.44 4.29 -18.75
CA GLN A 90 6.22 4.11 -19.98
C GLN A 90 7.65 3.68 -19.65
N HIS A 91 8.40 3.25 -20.67
CA HIS A 91 9.77 2.76 -20.51
C HIS A 91 10.81 3.83 -20.11
N ASP A 92 10.51 5.09 -20.38
CA ASP A 92 11.33 6.29 -20.19
C ASP A 92 10.85 7.13 -19.00
N ASP A 93 9.73 6.75 -18.39
CA ASP A 93 9.24 7.37 -17.17
C ASP A 93 10.19 7.09 -16.00
N VAL A 94 10.34 8.11 -15.16
CA VAL A 94 11.03 8.01 -13.88
C VAL A 94 9.99 7.95 -12.77
N VAL A 95 10.20 7.07 -11.80
CA VAL A 95 9.24 6.73 -10.75
C VAL A 95 9.81 7.09 -9.39
N ASP A 96 8.99 7.76 -8.58
CA ASP A 96 9.24 7.94 -7.15
C ASP A 96 8.37 6.96 -6.36
N SER A 97 8.99 6.29 -5.39
CA SER A 97 8.34 5.41 -4.42
C SER A 97 8.29 6.07 -3.06
N LEU A 98 7.10 6.17 -2.49
CA LEU A 98 6.83 6.83 -1.21
C LEU A 98 6.12 5.86 -0.26
N THR A 99 6.53 5.87 1.01
CA THR A 99 6.00 4.99 2.05
C THR A 99 5.85 5.72 3.39
N SER A 100 4.72 5.50 4.06
CA SER A 100 4.48 5.93 5.44
C SER A 100 3.75 4.84 6.21
N PRO A 101 3.98 4.69 7.53
CA PRO A 101 3.19 3.82 8.37
C PRO A 101 1.70 4.17 8.29
N GLU A 102 0.85 3.15 8.25
CA GLU A 102 -0.59 3.33 8.34
C GLU A 102 -0.97 3.45 9.82
N VAL A 103 -1.65 4.54 10.19
CA VAL A 103 -2.16 4.73 11.55
C VAL A 103 -3.62 4.26 11.56
N ASP A 104 -3.92 3.21 12.33
CA ASP A 104 -5.30 2.83 12.58
C ASP A 104 -5.94 3.88 13.50
N GLU A 105 -6.96 4.61 13.00
CA GLU A 105 -7.71 5.63 13.76
C GLU A 105 -8.30 5.07 15.07
N ASP A 106 -8.62 3.78 15.12
CA ASP A 106 -9.15 3.10 16.33
C ASP A 106 -8.11 2.98 17.46
N THR A 107 -6.80 3.04 17.16
CA THR A 107 -5.74 3.01 18.19
C THR A 107 -5.36 4.40 18.70
N ALA A 108 -5.79 5.47 18.00
CA ALA A 108 -5.54 6.85 18.43
C ALA A 108 -6.42 7.26 19.62
N VAL A 109 -7.62 6.67 19.76
CA VAL A 109 -8.56 6.98 20.85
C VAL A 109 -8.05 6.48 22.22
N THR A 110 -7.28 5.39 22.24
CA THR A 110 -6.81 4.78 23.51
C THR A 110 -5.62 5.51 24.14
N LYS A 111 -4.97 6.45 23.43
CA LYS A 111 -3.76 7.13 23.93
C LYS A 111 -3.99 8.52 24.55
N VAL A 112 -5.24 9.02 24.57
CA VAL A 112 -5.55 10.38 25.06
C VAL A 112 -6.31 10.41 26.40
N ILE A 113 -6.83 9.29 26.93
CA ILE A 113 -7.47 9.27 28.25
C ILE A 113 -6.54 8.61 29.28
N GLY A 114 -5.46 9.31 29.63
CA GLY A 114 -4.66 8.98 30.79
C GLY A 114 -5.29 9.53 32.06
N THR A 115 -6.22 8.79 32.68
CA THR A 115 -6.51 8.89 34.13
C THR A 115 -7.24 7.66 34.68
N ASN A 116 -6.50 6.93 35.53
CA ASN A 116 -6.92 6.24 36.76
C ASN A 116 -7.78 4.96 36.69
N GLY A 117 -7.07 3.81 36.67
CA GLY A 117 -7.25 2.66 37.58
C GLY A 117 -8.56 1.88 37.60
N HIS A 118 -8.59 0.67 37.01
CA HIS A 118 -8.88 -0.61 37.67
C HIS A 118 -8.72 -1.77 36.67
N ALA A 119 -8.37 -2.95 37.15
CA ALA A 119 -8.03 -4.13 36.36
C ALA A 119 -9.21 -4.72 35.58
N ALA A 120 -8.99 -5.03 34.30
CA ALA A 120 -9.71 -6.07 33.58
C ALA A 120 -8.75 -6.72 32.58
N ALA A 121 -8.58 -8.03 32.72
CA ALA A 121 -7.80 -8.85 31.82
C ALA A 121 -8.39 -8.79 30.41
N ALA A 122 -7.66 -8.18 29.48
CA ALA A 122 -7.68 -8.54 28.09
C ALA A 122 -6.25 -8.89 27.74
N THR A 123 -6.04 -10.12 27.29
CA THR A 123 -4.77 -10.59 26.75
C THR A 123 -4.45 -9.75 25.52
N GLU A 124 -3.74 -8.64 25.72
CA GLU A 124 -3.19 -7.83 24.64
C GLU A 124 -2.06 -8.66 24.02
N ALA A 125 -2.42 -9.50 23.06
CA ALA A 125 -1.49 -9.91 22.02
C ALA A 125 -1.07 -8.61 21.34
N LYS A 126 0.06 -8.06 21.79
CA LYS A 126 0.70 -6.90 21.19
C LYS A 126 0.93 -7.28 19.73
N ASP A 127 0.06 -6.79 18.86
CA ASP A 127 0.11 -7.11 17.45
C ASP A 127 1.37 -6.42 16.91
N ASP A 128 2.48 -7.16 16.89
CA ASP A 128 3.76 -6.76 16.28
C ASP A 128 3.61 -6.67 14.73
N SER A 129 2.38 -6.57 14.21
CA SER A 129 2.11 -6.35 12.81
C SER A 129 2.38 -4.89 12.45
N LEU A 130 3.10 -4.69 11.34
CA LEU A 130 3.36 -3.37 10.78
C LEU A 130 2.53 -3.19 9.53
N LYS A 131 1.92 -2.01 9.40
CA LYS A 131 1.17 -1.61 8.21
C LYS A 131 1.77 -0.37 7.58
N PHE A 132 1.85 -0.36 6.26
CA PHE A 132 2.37 0.77 5.51
C PHE A 132 1.44 1.12 4.35
N LEU A 133 1.27 2.42 4.13
CA LEU A 133 0.69 2.98 2.91
C LEU A 133 1.80 3.31 1.92
N HIS A 134 1.50 3.08 0.64
CA HIS A 134 2.41 3.26 -0.48
C HIS A 134 1.83 4.16 -1.55
N PHE A 135 2.69 4.96 -2.17
CA PHE A 135 2.32 5.79 -3.30
C PHE A 135 3.45 5.80 -4.33
N LEU A 136 3.17 5.29 -5.54
CA LEU A 136 4.06 5.44 -6.69
C LEU A 136 3.57 6.59 -7.57
N ARG A 137 4.50 7.47 -7.95
CA ARG A 137 4.21 8.58 -8.86
C ARG A 137 5.27 8.74 -9.92
N VAL A 138 4.88 9.33 -11.05
CA VAL A 138 5.85 9.81 -12.05
C VAL A 138 6.62 10.99 -11.42
N SER A 139 7.94 10.87 -11.40
CA SER A 139 8.85 11.87 -10.85
C SER A 139 8.70 13.21 -11.60
N GLY A 140 8.74 14.32 -10.86
CA GLY A 140 8.56 15.67 -11.38
C GLY A 140 7.12 16.06 -11.75
N GLN A 141 6.27 15.12 -12.20
CA GLN A 141 4.87 15.41 -12.55
C GLN A 141 3.89 15.13 -11.41
N GLY A 142 4.27 14.31 -10.43
CA GLY A 142 3.42 13.95 -9.28
C GLY A 142 2.21 13.09 -9.65
N LEU A 143 2.20 12.55 -10.87
CA LEU A 143 1.10 11.76 -11.42
C LEU A 143 1.05 10.37 -10.77
N GLU A 144 -0.05 10.04 -10.10
CA GLU A 144 -0.26 8.73 -9.47
C GLU A 144 -0.18 7.60 -10.52
N ILE A 145 0.68 6.63 -10.23
CA ILE A 145 0.84 5.39 -10.98
C ILE A 145 0.01 4.30 -10.30
N ASN A 146 0.30 4.06 -9.02
CA ASN A 146 -0.50 3.22 -8.14
C ASN A 146 -0.41 3.73 -6.70
N ARG A 147 -1.28 3.18 -5.86
CA ARG A 147 -1.14 3.26 -4.41
C ARG A 147 -1.41 1.90 -3.81
N GLY A 148 -0.92 1.68 -2.61
CA GLY A 148 -0.98 0.37 -1.99
C GLY A 148 -1.02 0.41 -0.48
N HIS A 149 -1.32 -0.72 0.12
CA HIS A 149 -0.99 -0.97 1.52
C HIS A 149 -0.29 -2.33 1.65
N THR A 150 0.58 -2.45 2.65
CA THR A 150 1.24 -3.71 3.00
C THR A 150 1.05 -4.03 4.47
N GLU A 151 0.84 -5.31 4.79
CA GLU A 151 0.82 -5.83 6.15
C GLU A 151 2.03 -6.76 6.33
N TRP A 152 2.76 -6.59 7.43
CA TRP A 152 4.00 -7.31 7.72
C TRP A 152 3.92 -7.97 9.08
N ARG A 153 4.41 -9.20 9.18
CA ARG A 153 4.50 -9.93 10.44
C ARG A 153 5.95 -10.20 10.83
N LYS A 154 6.22 -10.21 12.13
CA LYS A 154 7.56 -10.46 12.67
C LYS A 154 8.04 -11.85 12.27
N LYS A 155 9.31 -11.95 11.83
CA LYS A 155 9.91 -13.25 11.55
C LYS A 155 10.03 -14.06 12.83
N PRO A 156 9.82 -15.39 12.78
CA PRO A 156 10.11 -16.24 13.93
C PRO A 156 11.61 -16.18 14.24
N GLU A 157 11.96 -16.20 15.53
CA GLU A 157 13.35 -16.35 15.94
C GLU A 157 13.88 -17.69 15.39
N LYS A 158 15.05 -17.65 14.73
CA LYS A 158 15.70 -18.88 14.26
C LYS A 158 16.08 -19.70 15.50
N ARG A 159 15.41 -20.82 15.69
CA ARG A 159 15.72 -21.81 16.72
C ARG A 159 17.06 -22.50 16.46
#